data_AF-A0A7K4H7D3-F1
#
_entry.id   AF-A0A7K4H7D3-F1
#
_cell.length_a   1.000
_cell.length_b   1.000
_cell.length_c   1.000
_cell.angle_alpha   90.00
_cell.angle_beta   90.00
_cell.angle_gamma   90.00
#
_symmetry.space_group_name_H-M   'P 1'
#
loop_
_entity.id
_entity.type
_entity.pdbx_description
1 polymer ?
#
loop_
_entity_poly.entity_id
_entity_poly.type
_entity_poly.pdbx_seq_one_letter_code
_entity_poly.pdbx_strand_id
1 'polypeptide(L)'
;MIRDYPIKISNSKYIPPSSGIEQKLESLIVWYEKNRNEMHPVYLVCLFHFHFVSLHPFGDGNGCMCRILTNLILYKSDYPIFDIAYKTRQGYYRALESANLKKDEMSFISWFFTR
;
A
#
# COMPACT_ATOMS: atom_id res chain seq x y z
N MET A 1 -2.54 0.30 -17.59
CA MET A 1 -3.89 0.90 -17.63
C MET A 1 -4.55 0.65 -16.28
N ILE A 2 -5.20 1.67 -15.69
CA ILE A 2 -5.99 1.50 -14.46
C ILE A 2 -7.21 0.64 -14.78
N ARG A 3 -7.54 -0.32 -13.91
CA ARG A 3 -8.69 -1.20 -14.13
C ARG A 3 -10.01 -0.49 -13.81
N ASP A 4 -11.06 -0.91 -14.50
CA ASP A 4 -12.46 -0.53 -14.29
C ASP A 4 -13.37 -1.74 -13.99
N TYR A 5 -12.77 -2.92 -13.78
CA TYR A 5 -13.46 -4.18 -13.52
C TYR A 5 -13.09 -4.77 -12.13
N PRO A 6 -13.95 -5.63 -11.55
CA PRO A 6 -13.68 -6.27 -10.27
C PRO A 6 -12.55 -7.30 -10.35
N ILE A 7 -11.78 -7.43 -9.26
CA ILE A 7 -10.71 -8.41 -9.12
C ILE A 7 -10.73 -9.03 -7.72
N LYS A 8 -10.08 -10.18 -7.58
CA LYS A 8 -9.87 -10.85 -6.29
C LYS A 8 -8.37 -11.00 -6.03
N ILE A 9 -7.96 -10.72 -4.80
CA ILE A 9 -6.60 -10.98 -4.35
C ILE A 9 -6.49 -12.47 -3.99
N SER A 10 -5.52 -13.16 -4.58
CA SER A 10 -5.29 -14.58 -4.28
C SER A 10 -5.00 -14.78 -2.79
N ASN A 11 -5.64 -15.79 -2.19
CA ASN A 11 -5.52 -16.13 -0.77
C ASN A 11 -5.89 -15.00 0.19
N SER A 12 -6.72 -14.04 -0.22
CA SER A 12 -7.30 -13.04 0.67
C SER A 12 -8.83 -13.05 0.64
N LYS A 13 -9.43 -12.79 1.81
CA LYS A 13 -10.86 -12.51 2.00
C LYS A 13 -11.23 -11.07 1.65
N TYR A 14 -10.24 -10.17 1.60
CA TYR A 14 -10.48 -8.79 1.22
C TYR A 14 -10.79 -8.67 -0.28
N ILE A 15 -11.80 -7.88 -0.60
CA ILE A 15 -12.21 -7.57 -1.97
C ILE A 15 -11.94 -6.07 -2.19
N PRO A 16 -11.01 -5.71 -3.10
CA PRO A 16 -10.76 -4.32 -3.47
C PRO A 16 -12.01 -3.64 -4.05
N PRO A 17 -12.06 -2.30 -4.05
CA PRO A 17 -13.12 -1.57 -4.74
C PRO A 17 -13.23 -2.01 -6.22
N SER A 18 -14.45 -2.10 -6.75
CA SER A 18 -14.70 -2.50 -8.14
C SER A 18 -14.81 -1.33 -9.11
N SER A 19 -15.08 -0.12 -8.62
CA SER A 19 -15.29 1.08 -9.42
C SER A 19 -14.65 2.32 -8.77
N GLY A 20 -14.51 3.38 -9.56
CA GLY A 20 -13.97 4.65 -9.09
C GLY A 20 -12.47 4.58 -8.72
N ILE A 21 -11.73 3.65 -9.34
CA ILE A 21 -10.34 3.36 -8.99
C ILE A 21 -9.43 4.53 -9.33
N GLU A 22 -9.65 5.15 -10.48
CA GLU A 22 -8.91 6.32 -10.93
C GLU A 22 -9.06 7.49 -9.95
N GLN A 23 -10.30 7.86 -9.58
CA GLN A 23 -10.55 8.94 -8.62
C GLN A 23 -9.97 8.64 -7.23
N LYS A 24 -9.99 7.38 -6.80
CA LYS A 24 -9.37 6.97 -5.53
C LYS A 24 -7.86 7.04 -5.59
N LEU A 25 -7.26 6.66 -6.70
CA LEU A 25 -5.82 6.78 -6.90
C LEU A 25 -5.40 8.24 -6.94
N GLU A 26 -6.11 9.10 -7.67
CA GLU A 26 -5.90 10.55 -7.65
C GLU A 26 -6.00 11.12 -6.23
N SER A 27 -7.03 10.72 -5.47
CA SER A 27 -7.20 11.12 -4.08
C SER A 27 -6.01 10.70 -3.20
N LEU A 28 -5.46 9.51 -3.43
CA LEU A 28 -4.27 9.03 -2.73
C LEU A 28 -3.02 9.85 -3.08
N ILE A 29 -2.85 10.24 -4.35
CA ILE A 29 -1.75 11.11 -4.78
C ILE A 29 -1.89 12.51 -4.16
N VAL A 30 -3.10 13.08 -4.17
CA VAL A 30 -3.38 14.38 -3.52
C VAL A 30 -3.10 14.30 -2.02
N TRP A 31 -3.48 13.20 -1.36
CA TRP A 31 -3.15 12.97 0.05
C TRP A 31 -1.63 12.91 0.26
N TYR A 32 -0.89 12.18 -0.58
CA TYR A 32 0.57 12.11 -0.49
C TYR A 32 1.22 13.50 -0.63
N GLU A 33 0.84 14.28 -1.63
CA GLU A 33 1.42 15.62 -1.87
C GLU A 33 1.17 16.60 -0.72
N LYS A 34 0.02 16.48 -0.04
CA LYS A 34 -0.27 17.29 1.15
C LYS A 34 0.60 16.91 2.35
N ASN A 35 0.88 15.62 2.52
CA ASN A 35 1.52 15.11 3.73
C ASN A 35 3.03 14.93 3.63
N ARG A 36 3.61 14.91 2.41
CA ARG A 36 5.03 14.59 2.19
C ARG A 36 6.05 15.49 2.86
N ASN A 37 5.66 16.71 3.26
CA ASN A 37 6.53 17.65 3.97
C ASN A 37 6.21 17.75 5.47
N GLU A 38 5.10 17.15 5.92
CA GLU A 38 4.62 17.23 7.31
C GLU A 38 4.79 15.92 8.08
N MET A 39 4.72 14.78 7.38
CA MET A 39 4.86 13.45 7.97
C MET A 39 6.28 12.93 7.87
N HIS A 40 6.71 12.16 8.88
CA HIS A 40 7.97 11.42 8.82
C HIS A 40 7.97 10.46 7.61
N PRO A 41 8.99 10.48 6.72
CA PRO A 41 8.95 9.75 5.45
C PRO A 41 8.65 8.26 5.57
N VAL A 42 9.20 7.57 6.59
CA VAL A 42 8.94 6.15 6.83
C VAL A 42 7.47 5.87 7.17
N TYR A 43 6.82 6.76 7.92
CA TYR A 43 5.40 6.63 8.26
C TYR A 43 4.52 6.95 7.04
N LEU A 44 4.87 7.99 6.29
CA LEU A 44 4.21 8.35 5.04
C LEU A 44 4.19 7.18 4.04
N VAL A 45 5.34 6.51 3.83
CA VAL A 45 5.38 5.36 2.92
C VAL A 45 4.65 4.14 3.46
N CYS A 46 4.61 3.93 4.79
CA CYS A 46 3.81 2.86 5.39
C CYS A 46 2.33 3.02 5.02
N LEU A 47 1.77 4.22 5.22
CA LEU A 47 0.38 4.51 4.89
C LEU A 47 0.13 4.45 3.38
N PHE A 48 0.99 5.09 2.57
CA PHE A 48 0.89 5.05 1.12
C PHE A 48 0.91 3.60 0.59
N HIS A 49 1.81 2.77 1.11
CA HIS A 49 1.92 1.36 0.74
C HIS A 49 0.61 0.62 0.96
N PHE A 50 0.04 0.77 2.16
CA PHE A 50 -1.22 0.14 2.53
C PHE A 50 -2.35 0.59 1.60
N HIS A 51 -2.57 1.90 1.47
CA HIS A 51 -3.68 2.40 0.66
C HIS A 51 -3.55 2.01 -0.79
N PHE A 52 -2.36 2.13 -1.38
CA PHE A 52 -2.14 1.79 -2.79
C PHE A 52 -2.42 0.32 -3.07
N VAL A 53 -1.87 -0.60 -2.25
CA VAL A 53 -2.06 -2.05 -2.48
C VAL A 53 -3.49 -2.49 -2.19
N SER A 54 -4.20 -1.80 -1.30
CA SER A 54 -5.62 -2.04 -1.00
C SER A 54 -6.55 -1.53 -2.10
N LEU A 55 -6.23 -0.42 -2.77
CA LEU A 55 -6.94 0.02 -3.97
C LEU A 55 -6.79 -0.99 -5.12
N HIS A 56 -5.62 -1.60 -5.22
CA HIS A 56 -5.30 -2.61 -6.21
C HIS A 56 -5.59 -2.12 -7.65
N PRO A 57 -4.97 -1.01 -8.10
CA PRO A 57 -5.43 -0.25 -9.27
C PRO A 57 -5.21 -0.94 -10.63
N PHE A 58 -4.43 -2.01 -10.68
CA PHE A 58 -4.10 -2.72 -11.92
C PHE A 58 -4.62 -4.16 -11.91
N GLY A 59 -4.71 -4.78 -13.09
CA GLY A 59 -5.07 -6.19 -13.22
C GLY A 59 -4.07 -7.16 -12.58
N ASP A 60 -2.77 -6.82 -12.62
CA ASP A 60 -1.69 -7.56 -11.97
C ASP A 60 -0.53 -6.61 -11.62
N GLY A 61 0.46 -7.08 -10.84
CA GLY A 61 1.68 -6.35 -10.54
C GLY A 61 1.56 -5.30 -9.43
N ASN A 62 0.38 -5.18 -8.79
CA ASN A 62 0.10 -4.17 -7.76
C ASN A 62 1.12 -4.17 -6.62
N GLY A 63 1.50 -5.35 -6.11
CA GLY A 63 2.51 -5.46 -5.07
C GLY A 63 3.91 -5.02 -5.52
N CYS A 64 4.27 -5.29 -6.77
CA CYS A 64 5.56 -4.86 -7.34
C CYS A 64 5.59 -3.35 -7.53
N MET A 65 4.56 -2.79 -8.16
CA MET A 65 4.43 -1.36 -8.37
C MET A 65 4.40 -0.60 -7.04
N CYS A 66 3.68 -1.13 -6.04
CA CYS A 66 3.64 -0.54 -4.70
C CYS A 66 5.05 -0.40 -4.10
N ARG A 67 5.85 -1.47 -4.13
CA ARG A 67 7.24 -1.45 -3.63
C ARG A 67 8.14 -0.51 -4.41
N ILE A 68 7.97 -0.40 -5.72
CA ILE A 68 8.74 0.54 -6.54
C ILE A 68 8.40 1.98 -6.15
N LEU A 69 7.11 2.31 -6.03
CA LEU A 69 6.65 3.65 -5.66
C LEU A 69 7.10 4.04 -4.25
N THR A 70 6.94 3.16 -3.26
CA THR A 70 7.33 3.46 -1.88
C THR A 70 8.84 3.60 -1.72
N ASN A 71 9.63 2.80 -2.43
CA ASN A 71 11.08 2.96 -2.45
C ASN A 71 11.53 4.20 -3.22
N LEU A 72 10.81 4.63 -4.26
CA LEU A 72 11.07 5.92 -4.91
C LEU A 72 10.82 7.08 -3.94
N ILE A 73 9.76 7.02 -3.13
CA ILE A 73 9.49 8.02 -2.10
C ILE A 73 10.62 8.05 -1.07
N LEU A 74 11.02 6.89 -0.53
CA LEU A 74 12.13 6.81 0.44
C LEU A 74 13.44 7.37 -0.14
N TYR A 75 13.77 6.97 -1.37
CA TYR A 75 14.96 7.44 -2.06
C TYR A 75 14.97 8.97 -2.23
N LYS A 76 13.84 9.56 -2.65
CA LYS A 76 13.70 11.02 -2.77
C LYS A 76 13.77 11.77 -1.44
N SER A 77 13.58 11.06 -0.33
CA SER A 77 13.63 11.61 1.02
C SER A 77 14.97 11.33 1.74
N ASP A 78 15.98 10.80 1.04
CA ASP A 78 17.28 10.39 1.60
C ASP A 78 17.17 9.27 2.67
N TYR A 79 16.17 8.39 2.54
CA TYR A 79 16.02 7.20 3.39
C TYR A 79 16.47 5.93 2.67
N PRO A 80 16.95 4.92 3.43
CA PRO A 80 17.30 3.62 2.87
C PRO A 80 16.10 2.94 2.24
N ILE A 81 16.37 2.13 1.22
CA ILE A 81 15.38 1.29 0.56
C ILE A 81 14.76 0.31 1.57
N PHE A 82 13.46 0.13 1.45
CA PHE A 82 12.68 -0.76 2.28
C PHE A 82 12.39 -2.09 1.54
N ASP A 83 12.81 -3.22 2.11
CA ASP A 83 12.62 -4.57 1.55
C ASP A 83 11.67 -5.44 2.38
N ILE A 84 10.76 -6.13 1.70
CA ILE A 84 9.87 -7.15 2.30
C ILE A 84 10.47 -8.52 1.99
N ALA A 85 11.36 -8.97 2.86
CA ALA A 85 12.03 -10.25 2.71
C ALA A 85 11.03 -11.41 2.55
N TYR A 86 11.39 -12.41 1.73
CA TYR A 86 10.56 -13.59 1.49
C TYR A 86 10.09 -14.28 2.79
N LYS A 87 10.99 -14.34 3.80
CA LYS A 87 10.72 -14.93 5.11
C LYS A 87 9.58 -14.23 5.88
N THR A 88 9.35 -12.93 5.67
CA THR A 88 8.32 -12.15 6.37
C THR A 88 7.04 -11.97 5.55
N ARG A 89 6.99 -12.50 4.31
CA ARG A 89 5.86 -12.31 3.38
C ARG A 89 4.51 -12.77 3.94
N GLN A 90 4.51 -13.82 4.76
CA GLN A 90 3.25 -14.30 5.35
C GLN A 90 2.71 -13.30 6.38
N GLY A 91 3.59 -12.70 7.18
CA GLY A 91 3.22 -11.63 8.11
C GLY A 91 2.70 -10.40 7.37
N TYR A 92 3.36 -10.02 6.27
CA TYR A 92 2.92 -8.94 5.38
C TYR A 92 1.47 -9.13 4.91
N TYR A 93 1.15 -10.29 4.32
CA TYR A 93 -0.19 -10.55 3.80
C TYR A 93 -1.25 -10.61 4.90
N ARG A 94 -0.94 -11.21 6.05
CA ARG A 94 -1.86 -11.23 7.20
C ARG A 94 -2.12 -9.83 7.75
N ALA A 95 -1.10 -8.98 7.82
CA ALA A 95 -1.22 -7.61 8.28
C ALA A 95 -2.10 -6.77 7.34
N LEU A 96 -1.90 -6.90 6.02
CA LEU A 96 -2.75 -6.27 5.00
C LEU A 96 -4.21 -6.74 5.10
N GLU A 97 -4.44 -8.05 5.18
CA GLU A 97 -5.79 -8.60 5.27
C GLU A 97 -6.49 -8.12 6.56
N SER A 98 -5.81 -8.22 7.71
CA SER A 98 -6.36 -7.76 8.99
C SER A 98 -6.73 -6.27 8.94
N ALA A 99 -5.83 -5.42 8.42
CA ALA A 99 -6.06 -3.99 8.35
C ALA A 99 -7.24 -3.64 7.41
N ASN A 100 -7.31 -4.29 6.25
CA ASN A 100 -8.39 -4.09 5.30
C ASN A 100 -9.76 -4.57 5.81
N LEU A 101 -9.82 -5.75 6.43
CA LEU A 101 -11.09 -6.29 6.96
C LEU A 101 -11.61 -5.47 8.14
N LYS A 102 -10.72 -4.93 8.97
CA LYS A 102 -11.07 -4.05 10.11
C LYS A 102 -11.33 -2.61 9.70
N LYS A 103 -10.97 -2.22 8.47
CA LYS A 103 -10.96 -0.82 8.00
C LYS A 103 -10.11 0.07 8.92
N ASP A 104 -8.97 -0.48 9.35
CA ASP A 104 -8.05 0.14 10.31
C ASP A 104 -6.60 -0.23 9.97
N GLU A 105 -5.78 0.77 9.70
CA GLU A 105 -4.37 0.63 9.31
C GLU A 105 -3.47 0.03 10.40
N MET A 106 -3.90 0.04 11.67
CA MET A 106 -3.04 -0.28 12.82
C MET A 106 -2.38 -1.66 12.74
N SER A 107 -3.07 -2.67 12.18
CA SER A 107 -2.47 -4.00 12.00
C SER A 107 -1.29 -3.98 11.01
N PHE A 108 -1.39 -3.16 9.96
CA PHE A 108 -0.34 -3.00 8.97
C PHE A 108 0.80 -2.15 9.50
N ILE A 109 0.49 -1.02 10.14
CA ILE A 109 1.48 -0.14 10.78
C ILE A 109 2.31 -0.93 11.78
N SER A 110 1.67 -1.66 12.69
CA SER A 110 2.37 -2.48 13.69
C SER A 110 3.36 -3.45 13.04
N TRP A 111 2.92 -4.22 12.04
CA TRP A 111 3.82 -5.14 11.32
C TRP A 111 4.94 -4.41 10.57
N PHE A 112 4.67 -3.24 9.98
CA PHE A 112 5.64 -2.49 9.19
C PHE A 112 6.85 -2.05 10.03
N PHE A 113 6.65 -1.74 11.31
CA PHE A 113 7.67 -1.22 12.22
C PHE A 113 8.27 -2.26 13.19
N THR A 114 7.75 -3.49 13.27
CA THR A 114 8.17 -4.50 14.29
C THR A 114 8.85 -5.75 13.72
N ARG A 115 8.94 -5.85 12.40
CA ARG A 115 9.46 -7.00 11.65
C ARG A 115 10.97 -7.10 11.57
#